data_AF-A0A8H9HSB6-F1
#
_entry.id   AF-A0A8H9HSB6-F1
#
_cell.length_a   1.000
_cell.length_b   1.000
_cell.length_c   1.000
_cell.angle_alpha   90.00
_cell.angle_beta   90.00
_cell.angle_gamma   90.00
#
_symmetry.space_group_name_H-M   'P 1'
#
loop_
_entity.id
_entity.type
_entity.pdbx_description
1 polymer ?
#
loop_
_entity_poly.entity_id
_entity_poly.type
_entity_poly.pdbx_seq_one_letter_code
_entity_poly.pdbx_strand_id
1 'polypeptide(L)'
;MPGLRPFHPVPAETDLRGPRRRAVHARVDVDPAELVLGEGQELRLVPFAEAQRMKPPPALKGYLRQLEARLTAGRTPEWAVVDDIHRHISAHRAGLGLSLLHLQVVKIQEEAGEVAEALLGVLGANPRKGVSPTVADLQGELCDVITAAMVALRDTTADPGTVLAEHLARWQPSRLDPEG
;
A
#
# COMPACT_ATOMS: atom_id res chain seq x y z
N MET A 1 7.90 -4.09 -12.79
CA MET A 1 6.75 -4.98 -13.06
C MET A 1 5.49 -4.11 -13.02
N PRO A 2 4.79 -3.88 -14.13
CA PRO A 2 3.54 -3.13 -14.13
C PRO A 2 2.47 -4.00 -13.44
N GLY A 3 2.40 -3.89 -12.12
CA GLY A 3 1.36 -4.52 -11.32
C GLY A 3 0.11 -3.65 -11.33
N LEU A 4 -1.04 -4.27 -11.56
CA LEU A 4 -2.35 -3.66 -11.37
C LEU A 4 -2.39 -2.87 -10.06
N ARG A 5 -2.67 -1.56 -10.13
CA ARG A 5 -2.89 -0.73 -8.93
C ARG A 5 -4.11 -1.29 -8.17
N PRO A 6 -4.10 -1.31 -6.82
CA PRO A 6 -5.28 -1.68 -6.04
C PRO A 6 -6.44 -0.77 -6.36
N PHE A 7 -7.63 -1.36 -6.41
CA PHE A 7 -8.87 -0.70 -6.73
C PHE A 7 -9.86 -0.90 -5.61
N HIS A 8 -10.79 0.04 -5.46
CA HIS A 8 -11.92 -0.11 -4.56
C HIS A 8 -12.95 -1.02 -5.24
N PRO A 9 -13.35 -2.15 -4.63
CA PRO A 9 -14.42 -2.97 -5.20
C PRO A 9 -15.73 -2.17 -5.18
N VAL A 10 -16.39 -2.08 -6.34
CA VAL A 10 -17.75 -1.54 -6.46
C VAL A 10 -18.69 -2.70 -6.80
N PRO A 11 -19.81 -2.88 -6.07
CA PRO A 11 -20.82 -3.87 -6.43
C PRO A 11 -21.33 -3.61 -7.86
N ALA A 12 -21.49 -4.65 -8.66
CA ALA A 12 -22.10 -4.53 -9.97
C ALA A 12 -23.56 -4.03 -9.81
N GLU A 13 -23.88 -2.85 -10.32
CA GLU A 13 -25.28 -2.41 -10.49
C GLU A 13 -25.90 -3.21 -11.65
N THR A 14 -26.13 -4.50 -11.45
CA THR A 14 -27.09 -5.32 -12.20
C THR A 14 -27.06 -6.75 -11.64
N ASP A 15 -27.91 -7.03 -10.65
CA ASP A 15 -28.83 -8.18 -10.68
C ASP A 15 -29.68 -8.18 -9.40
N LEU A 16 -30.87 -7.59 -9.46
CA LEU A 16 -31.89 -7.73 -8.40
C LEU A 16 -32.58 -9.11 -8.43
N ARG A 17 -32.10 -10.09 -9.22
CA ARG A 17 -32.69 -11.43 -9.30
C ARG A 17 -31.65 -12.53 -9.55
N GLY A 18 -30.92 -12.95 -8.51
CA GLY A 18 -30.13 -14.20 -8.57
C GLY A 18 -29.15 -14.38 -7.40
N PRO A 19 -28.76 -15.62 -7.05
CA PRO A 19 -27.90 -15.87 -5.90
C PRO A 19 -26.51 -15.27 -6.13
N ARG A 20 -26.19 -14.21 -5.37
CA ARG A 20 -24.88 -13.61 -5.09
C ARG A 20 -23.77 -13.97 -6.09
N ARG A 21 -23.74 -13.30 -7.25
CA ARG A 21 -22.56 -13.31 -8.11
C ARG A 21 -21.47 -12.43 -7.48
N ARG A 22 -20.41 -13.08 -6.98
CA ARG A 22 -19.17 -12.44 -6.50
C ARG A 22 -18.33 -11.97 -7.68
N ALA A 23 -18.79 -10.97 -8.42
CA ALA A 23 -17.94 -10.26 -9.36
C ALA A 23 -17.31 -9.07 -8.62
N VAL A 24 -16.00 -9.11 -8.41
CA VAL A 24 -15.25 -7.95 -7.92
C VAL A 24 -14.76 -7.20 -9.14
N HIS A 25 -15.26 -5.99 -9.36
CA HIS A 25 -14.79 -5.15 -10.47
C HIS A 25 -13.52 -4.41 -10.08
N ALA A 26 -12.46 -4.65 -10.84
CA ALA A 26 -11.29 -3.81 -10.92
C ALA A 26 -11.53 -2.69 -11.91
N ARG A 27 -11.81 -1.47 -11.43
CA ARG A 27 -11.66 -0.31 -12.30
C ARG A 27 -10.19 0.08 -12.29
N VAL A 28 -9.50 -0.32 -13.34
CA VAL A 28 -8.11 0.01 -13.56
C VAL A 28 -8.12 1.17 -14.54
N ASP A 29 -7.88 2.39 -14.06
CA ASP A 29 -7.54 3.51 -14.94
C ASP A 29 -6.11 3.28 -15.41
N VAL A 30 -5.97 2.44 -16.43
CA VAL A 30 -4.76 2.33 -17.24
C VAL A 30 -5.05 3.11 -18.51
N ASP A 31 -4.20 4.07 -18.86
CA ASP A 31 -4.19 4.56 -20.23
C ASP A 31 -3.87 3.35 -21.13
N PRO A 32 -4.76 2.94 -22.05
CA PRO A 32 -4.49 1.83 -22.96
C PRO A 32 -3.19 2.01 -23.75
N ALA A 33 -2.72 3.24 -23.95
CA ALA A 33 -1.47 3.55 -24.61
C ALA A 33 -0.22 3.22 -23.77
N GLU A 34 -0.34 3.11 -22.45
CA GLU A 34 0.75 2.75 -21.53
C GLU A 34 0.86 1.23 -21.28
N LEU A 35 -0.06 0.45 -21.84
CA LEU A 35 -0.15 -1.00 -21.64
C LEU A 35 0.85 -1.72 -22.55
N VAL A 36 2.08 -1.91 -22.07
CA VAL A 36 3.14 -2.63 -22.79
C VAL A 36 2.91 -4.14 -22.69
N LEU A 37 2.57 -4.77 -23.81
CA LEU A 37 2.49 -6.22 -23.96
C LEU A 37 3.87 -6.80 -24.28
N GLY A 38 4.17 -7.99 -23.78
CA GLY A 38 5.40 -8.70 -24.15
C GLY A 38 5.42 -9.08 -25.63
N GLU A 39 6.61 -9.36 -26.17
CA GLU A 39 6.77 -9.77 -27.57
C GLU A 39 5.89 -11.00 -27.87
N GLY A 40 5.05 -10.92 -28.92
CA GLY A 40 4.10 -11.98 -29.27
C GLY A 40 2.80 -12.04 -28.45
N GLN A 41 2.52 -11.04 -27.60
CA GLN A 41 1.25 -10.93 -26.89
C GLN A 41 0.30 -9.94 -27.57
N GLU A 42 -0.96 -10.34 -27.74
CA GLU A 42 -2.04 -9.47 -28.25
C GLU A 42 -3.07 -9.19 -27.15
N LEU A 43 -3.49 -7.92 -27.03
CA LEU A 43 -4.57 -7.53 -26.13
C LEU A 43 -5.89 -7.61 -26.88
N ARG A 44 -6.73 -8.56 -26.47
CA ARG A 44 -8.06 -8.74 -27.03
C ARG A 44 -9.10 -8.26 -26.03
N LEU A 45 -9.89 -7.27 -26.43
CA LEU A 45 -11.10 -6.90 -25.72
C LEU A 45 -12.17 -7.95 -26.02
N VAL A 46 -12.69 -8.58 -24.96
CA VAL A 46 -13.77 -9.56 -25.07
C VAL A 46 -14.98 -9.11 -24.26
N PRO A 47 -16.22 -9.44 -24.69
CA PRO A 47 -17.39 -9.27 -23.87
C PRO A 47 -17.23 -9.97 -22.52
N PHE A 48 -17.74 -9.37 -21.45
CA PHE A 48 -17.60 -9.90 -20.08
C PHE A 48 -18.10 -11.35 -19.94
N ALA A 49 -19.20 -11.70 -20.60
CA ALA A 49 -19.75 -13.06 -20.58
C ALA A 49 -18.87 -14.10 -21.31
N GLU A 50 -17.99 -13.66 -22.21
CA GLU A 50 -16.95 -14.50 -22.82
C GLU A 50 -15.78 -14.66 -21.85
N ALA A 51 -15.32 -13.56 -21.23
CA ALA A 51 -14.26 -13.56 -20.23
C ALA A 51 -14.56 -14.53 -19.06
N GLN A 52 -15.80 -14.55 -18.56
CA GLN A 52 -16.23 -15.46 -17.49
C GLN A 52 -16.12 -16.95 -17.84
N ARG A 53 -16.13 -17.30 -19.13
CA ARG A 53 -16.01 -18.68 -19.61
C ARG A 53 -14.57 -19.07 -19.93
N MET A 54 -13.66 -18.11 -19.98
CA MET A 54 -12.24 -18.37 -20.22
C MET A 54 -11.63 -19.09 -19.02
N LYS A 55 -10.86 -20.16 -19.29
CA LYS A 55 -10.09 -20.84 -18.25
C LYS A 55 -8.81 -20.04 -18.02
N PRO A 56 -8.55 -19.54 -16.79
CA PRO A 56 -7.31 -18.86 -16.50
C PRO A 56 -6.13 -19.82 -16.73
N PRO A 57 -5.05 -19.36 -17.39
CA PRO A 57 -3.83 -20.14 -17.55
C PRO A 57 -3.38 -20.74 -16.21
N PRO A 58 -2.94 -22.01 -16.17
CA PRO A 58 -2.55 -22.66 -14.92
C PRO A 58 -1.53 -21.85 -14.10
N ALA A 59 -0.57 -21.21 -14.77
CA ALA A 59 0.44 -20.35 -14.16
C ALA A 59 -0.16 -19.13 -13.42
N LEU A 60 -1.32 -18.63 -13.83
CA LEU A 60 -1.99 -17.47 -13.24
C LEU A 60 -3.03 -17.85 -12.17
N LYS A 61 -3.42 -19.13 -12.05
CA LYS A 61 -4.45 -19.56 -11.08
C LYS A 61 -4.09 -19.29 -9.63
N GLY A 62 -2.80 -19.35 -9.27
CA GLY A 62 -2.32 -19.01 -7.93
C GLY A 62 -2.48 -17.51 -7.66
N TYR A 63 -1.96 -16.70 -8.59
CA TYR A 63 -2.03 -15.25 -8.52
C TYR A 63 -3.48 -14.72 -8.48
N LEU A 64 -4.36 -15.22 -9.35
CA LEU A 64 -5.77 -14.82 -9.37
C LEU A 64 -6.50 -15.17 -8.07
N ARG A 65 -6.25 -16.35 -7.48
CA ARG A 65 -6.83 -16.71 -6.18
C ARG A 65 -6.34 -15.79 -5.06
N GLN A 66 -5.07 -15.41 -5.06
CA GLN A 66 -4.53 -14.45 -4.10
C GLN A 66 -5.14 -13.06 -4.30
N LEU A 67 -5.30 -12.63 -5.55
CA LEU A 67 -5.94 -11.36 -5.89
C LEU A 67 -7.39 -11.35 -5.42
N GLU A 68 -8.18 -12.37 -5.75
CA GLU A 68 -9.57 -12.54 -5.31
C GLU A 68 -9.69 -12.56 -3.78
N ALA A 69 -8.81 -13.27 -3.09
CA ALA A 69 -8.78 -13.31 -1.63
C ALA A 69 -8.50 -11.92 -1.04
N ARG A 70 -7.52 -11.18 -1.58
CA ARG A 70 -7.21 -9.81 -1.17
C ARG A 70 -8.35 -8.84 -1.44
N LEU A 71 -8.98 -8.95 -2.60
CA LEU A 71 -10.12 -8.12 -2.98
C LEU A 71 -11.37 -8.40 -2.14
N THR A 72 -11.53 -9.65 -1.70
CA THR A 72 -12.63 -10.05 -0.82
C THR A 72 -12.37 -9.64 0.63
N ALA A 73 -11.13 -9.76 1.10
CA ALA A 73 -10.73 -9.36 2.44
C ALA A 73 -10.72 -7.82 2.62
N GLY A 74 -10.49 -7.10 1.53
CA GLY A 74 -10.30 -5.65 1.56
C GLY A 74 -8.91 -5.28 2.09
N ARG A 75 -8.61 -4.00 2.00
CA ARG A 75 -7.41 -3.41 2.61
C ARG A 75 -7.69 -3.19 4.10
N THR A 76 -6.68 -3.39 4.96
CA THR A 76 -6.86 -3.04 6.38
C THR A 76 -7.11 -1.53 6.51
N PRO A 77 -7.79 -1.07 7.57
CA PRO A 77 -8.13 0.36 7.72
C PRO A 77 -6.92 1.29 7.61
N GLU A 78 -5.79 0.89 8.22
CA GLU A 78 -4.55 1.68 8.24
C GLU A 78 -4.00 1.86 6.83
N TRP A 79 -3.95 0.77 6.07
CA TRP A 79 -3.48 0.80 4.69
C TRP A 79 -4.42 1.59 3.78
N ALA A 80 -5.72 1.60 4.04
CA ALA A 80 -6.70 2.36 3.27
C ALA A 80 -6.47 3.87 3.44
N VAL A 81 -6.23 4.32 4.66
CA VAL A 81 -5.84 5.71 4.95
C VAL A 81 -4.53 6.07 4.26
N VAL A 82 -3.52 5.18 4.30
CA VAL A 82 -2.25 5.40 3.59
C VAL A 82 -2.44 5.53 2.07
N ASP A 83 -3.36 4.78 1.48
CA ASP A 83 -3.69 4.92 0.05
C ASP A 83 -4.29 6.29 -0.28
N ASP A 84 -5.10 6.85 0.62
CA ASP A 84 -5.70 8.17 0.45
C ASP A 84 -4.64 9.27 0.57
N ILE A 85 -3.75 9.16 1.56
CA ILE A 85 -2.59 10.05 1.74
C ILE A 85 -1.68 9.99 0.51
N HIS A 86 -1.32 8.78 0.05
CA HIS A 86 -0.47 8.59 -1.12
C HIS A 86 -1.08 9.25 -2.36
N ARG A 87 -2.38 9.06 -2.62
CA ARG A 87 -3.07 9.74 -3.74
C ARG A 87 -3.01 11.25 -3.62
N HIS A 88 -3.28 11.79 -2.44
CA HIS A 88 -3.29 13.24 -2.22
C HIS A 88 -1.90 13.86 -2.45
N ILE A 89 -0.86 13.31 -1.83
CA ILE A 89 0.51 13.83 -1.95
C ILE A 89 1.06 13.62 -3.37
N SER A 90 0.77 12.48 -4.00
CA SER A 90 1.17 12.21 -5.39
C SER A 90 0.59 13.25 -6.35
N ALA A 91 -0.70 13.55 -6.23
CA ALA A 91 -1.35 14.55 -7.07
C ALA A 91 -0.75 15.94 -6.89
N HIS A 92 -0.48 16.34 -5.64
CA HIS A 92 0.16 17.61 -5.33
C HIS A 92 1.58 17.71 -5.93
N ARG A 93 2.41 16.66 -5.74
CA ARG A 93 3.81 16.65 -6.23
C ARG A 93 3.93 16.50 -7.74
N ALA A 94 3.01 15.78 -8.38
CA ALA A 94 2.94 15.71 -9.84
C ALA A 94 2.73 17.11 -10.47
N GLY A 95 1.92 17.96 -9.85
CA GLY A 95 1.75 19.36 -10.25
C GLY A 95 3.03 20.22 -10.15
N LEU A 96 4.04 19.75 -9.40
CA LEU A 96 5.35 20.39 -9.23
C LEU A 96 6.46 19.72 -10.05
N GLY A 97 6.18 18.63 -10.77
CA GLY A 97 7.19 17.86 -11.50
C GLY A 97 8.17 17.09 -10.61
N LEU A 98 7.81 16.82 -9.35
CA LEU A 98 8.68 16.17 -8.36
C LEU A 98 8.29 14.70 -8.16
N SER A 99 9.28 13.83 -7.98
CA SER A 99 9.06 12.43 -7.64
C SER A 99 8.63 12.28 -6.17
N LEU A 100 7.52 11.57 -5.95
CA LEU A 100 7.01 11.28 -4.60
C LEU A 100 8.06 10.55 -3.77
N LEU A 101 8.61 9.43 -4.26
CA LEU A 101 9.55 8.59 -3.53
C LEU A 101 10.75 9.39 -2.99
N HIS A 102 11.42 10.18 -3.83
CA HIS A 102 12.61 10.93 -3.41
C HIS A 102 12.32 11.88 -2.25
N LEU A 103 11.22 12.63 -2.36
CA LEU A 103 10.80 13.54 -1.31
C LEU A 103 10.30 12.81 -0.07
N GLN A 104 9.73 11.61 -0.23
CA GLN A 104 9.29 10.82 0.91
C GLN A 104 10.46 10.23 1.70
N VAL A 105 11.55 9.86 1.02
CA VAL A 105 12.80 9.47 1.70
C VAL A 105 13.36 10.61 2.54
N VAL A 106 13.34 11.85 2.01
CA VAL A 106 13.73 13.04 2.78
C VAL A 106 12.78 13.28 3.96
N LYS A 107 11.47 13.14 3.75
CA LYS A 107 10.46 13.29 4.82
C LYS A 107 10.68 12.29 5.96
N ILE A 108 11.08 11.05 5.68
CA ILE A 108 11.43 10.07 6.74
C ILE A 108 12.58 10.60 7.63
N GLN A 109 13.59 11.24 7.02
CA GLN A 109 14.71 11.81 7.78
C GLN A 109 14.25 13.00 8.64
N GLU A 110 13.35 13.83 8.11
CA GLU A 110 12.73 14.94 8.84
C GLU A 110 11.99 14.43 10.09
N GLU A 111 11.06 13.48 9.93
CA GLU A 111 10.28 12.95 11.08
C GLU A 111 11.18 12.23 12.09
N ALA A 112 12.25 11.55 11.62
CA ALA A 112 13.22 10.92 12.52
C ALA A 112 13.97 11.96 13.38
N GLY A 113 14.19 13.15 12.85
CA GLY A 113 14.73 14.29 13.60
C GLY A 113 13.75 14.78 14.67
N GLU A 114 12.45 14.84 14.34
CA GLU A 114 11.39 15.23 15.27
C GLU A 114 11.22 14.20 16.41
N VAL A 115 11.30 12.89 16.10
CA VAL A 115 11.37 11.83 17.11
C VAL A 115 12.56 12.05 18.06
N ALA A 116 13.74 12.38 17.54
CA ALA A 116 14.92 12.62 18.36
C ALA A 116 14.73 13.85 19.26
N GLU A 117 14.14 14.92 18.74
CA GLU A 117 13.79 16.11 19.52
C GLU A 117 12.78 15.79 20.64
N ALA A 118 11.71 15.08 20.31
CA ALA A 118 10.68 14.66 21.28
C ALA A 118 11.29 13.77 22.38
N LEU A 119 12.15 12.82 22.04
CA LEU A 119 12.83 11.98 23.02
C LEU A 119 13.75 12.82 23.94
N LEU A 120 14.55 13.73 23.36
CA LEU A 120 15.44 14.59 24.16
C LEU A 120 14.65 15.45 25.15
N GLY A 121 13.48 15.93 24.77
CA GLY A 121 12.66 16.67 25.70
C GLY A 121 11.98 15.77 26.75
N VAL A 122 11.53 14.55 26.40
CA VAL A 122 11.01 13.57 27.39
C VAL A 122 12.07 13.26 28.45
N LEU A 123 13.34 13.15 28.04
CA LEU A 123 14.47 12.92 28.94
C LEU A 123 14.89 14.17 29.72
N GLY A 124 14.35 15.36 29.42
CA GLY A 124 14.81 16.63 29.96
C GLY A 124 16.26 16.97 29.55
N ALA A 125 16.77 16.35 28.49
CA ALA A 125 18.17 16.44 28.07
C ALA A 125 18.46 17.67 27.21
N ASN A 126 17.46 18.49 26.87
CA ASN A 126 17.63 19.73 26.12
C ASN A 126 17.55 20.95 27.05
N PRO A 127 18.68 21.46 27.59
CA PRO A 127 18.67 22.60 28.52
C PRO A 127 18.21 23.94 27.91
N ARG A 128 18.00 24.02 26.58
CA ARG A 128 17.55 25.23 25.87
C ARG A 128 16.05 25.29 25.60
N LYS A 129 15.34 24.15 25.60
CA LYS A 129 13.88 24.06 25.45
C LYS A 129 13.34 23.44 26.73
N GLY A 130 12.40 24.10 27.40
CA GLY A 130 11.87 23.64 28.70
C GLY A 130 11.24 22.24 28.68
N VAL A 131 10.67 21.81 29.80
CA VAL A 131 10.06 20.48 30.00
C VAL A 131 8.75 20.38 29.22
N SER A 132 8.80 20.13 27.91
CA SER A 132 7.61 20.00 27.07
C SER A 132 7.90 19.18 25.82
N PRO A 133 8.20 17.89 26.01
CA PRO A 133 7.40 16.86 25.36
C PRO A 133 7.02 15.76 26.34
N THR A 134 5.77 15.36 26.25
CA THR A 134 5.23 14.18 26.91
C THR A 134 5.60 12.93 26.12
N VAL A 135 5.45 11.76 26.73
CA VAL A 135 5.56 10.48 25.98
C VAL A 135 4.54 10.42 24.83
N ALA A 136 3.42 11.13 24.92
CA ALA A 136 2.43 11.18 23.85
C ALA A 136 2.94 11.93 22.61
N ASP A 137 3.74 12.99 22.80
CA ASP A 137 4.34 13.71 21.68
C ASP A 137 5.33 12.80 20.95
N LEU A 138 6.18 12.07 21.69
CA LEU A 138 7.08 11.07 21.12
C LEU A 138 6.31 9.97 20.35
N GLN A 139 5.16 9.52 20.87
CA GLN A 139 4.32 8.55 20.16
C GLN A 139 3.77 9.12 18.85
N GLY A 140 3.37 10.39 18.84
CA GLY A 140 2.98 11.12 17.62
C GLY A 140 4.07 11.10 16.57
N GLU A 141 5.28 11.55 16.94
CA GLU A 141 6.42 11.60 16.00
C GLU A 141 6.80 10.21 15.48
N LEU A 142 6.71 9.16 16.33
CA LEU A 142 6.92 7.78 15.88
C LEU A 142 5.88 7.35 14.86
N CYS A 143 4.62 7.75 15.02
CA CYS A 143 3.56 7.48 14.04
C CYS A 143 3.79 8.24 12.73
N ASP A 144 4.35 9.44 12.78
CA ASP A 144 4.67 10.22 11.59
C ASP A 144 5.81 9.58 10.79
N VAL A 145 6.86 9.08 11.45
CA VAL A 145 7.90 8.25 10.80
C VAL A 145 7.29 7.02 10.13
N ILE A 146 6.44 6.28 10.84
CA ILE A 146 5.78 5.07 10.32
C ILE A 146 4.93 5.44 9.10
N THR A 147 4.13 6.50 9.19
CA THR A 147 3.25 6.97 8.12
C THR A 147 4.07 7.38 6.90
N ALA A 148 5.16 8.13 7.09
CA ALA A 148 6.04 8.53 6.02
C ALA A 148 6.67 7.33 5.30
N ALA A 149 7.11 6.32 6.06
CA ALA A 149 7.65 5.07 5.52
C ALA A 149 6.59 4.22 4.79
N MET A 150 5.36 4.14 5.31
CA MET A 150 4.26 3.43 4.68
C MET A 150 3.85 4.06 3.34
N VAL A 151 3.82 5.40 3.27
CA VAL A 151 3.57 6.15 2.02
C VAL A 151 4.69 5.91 1.00
N ALA A 152 5.95 5.91 1.44
CA ALA A 152 7.09 5.59 0.57
C ALA A 152 6.99 4.15 0.04
N LEU A 153 6.72 3.17 0.91
CA LEU A 153 6.56 1.76 0.52
C LEU A 153 5.42 1.60 -0.49
N ARG A 154 4.31 2.30 -0.27
CA ARG A 154 3.19 2.35 -1.21
C ARG A 154 3.59 2.86 -2.59
N ASP A 155 4.52 3.80 -2.69
CA ASP A 155 5.00 4.29 -4.00
C ASP A 155 5.81 3.23 -4.76
N THR A 156 6.47 2.32 -4.04
CA THR A 156 7.28 1.25 -4.66
C THR A 156 6.45 0.05 -5.16
N THR A 157 5.23 -0.13 -4.64
CA THR A 157 4.43 -1.33 -4.92
C THR A 157 2.92 -1.10 -4.79
N ALA A 158 2.19 -1.77 -5.67
CA ALA A 158 0.74 -1.90 -5.58
C ALA A 158 0.29 -2.70 -4.33
N ASP A 159 1.14 -3.51 -3.71
CA ASP A 159 0.76 -4.38 -2.59
C ASP A 159 1.71 -4.21 -1.38
N PRO A 160 1.71 -3.03 -0.73
CA PRO A 160 2.66 -2.73 0.33
C PRO A 160 2.40 -3.53 1.61
N GLY A 161 1.13 -3.89 1.88
CA GLY A 161 0.76 -4.69 3.05
C GLY A 161 1.38 -6.08 3.04
N THR A 162 1.39 -6.74 1.88
CA THR A 162 2.07 -8.05 1.73
C THR A 162 3.57 -7.90 1.88
N VAL A 163 4.18 -6.90 1.23
CA VAL A 163 5.63 -6.66 1.34
C VAL A 163 6.04 -6.43 2.80
N LEU A 164 5.29 -5.63 3.55
CA LEU A 164 5.53 -5.42 4.97
C LEU A 164 5.35 -6.71 5.78
N ALA A 165 4.24 -7.44 5.56
CA ALA A 165 3.96 -8.68 6.28
C ALA A 165 5.05 -9.74 6.06
N GLU A 166 5.47 -9.94 4.80
CA GLU A 166 6.57 -10.84 4.46
C GLU A 166 7.91 -10.37 5.04
N HIS A 167 8.15 -9.06 5.08
CA HIS A 167 9.34 -8.50 5.72
C HIS A 167 9.35 -8.81 7.22
N LEU A 168 8.25 -8.53 7.92
CA LEU A 168 8.10 -8.78 9.36
C LEU A 168 8.14 -10.27 9.71
N ALA A 169 7.63 -11.16 8.83
CA ALA A 169 7.72 -12.60 9.03
C ALA A 169 9.17 -13.11 9.17
N ARG A 170 10.14 -12.46 8.51
CA ARG A 170 11.57 -12.77 8.65
C ARG A 170 12.17 -12.33 10.00
N TRP A 171 11.54 -11.36 10.65
CA TRP A 171 11.94 -10.86 11.97
C TRP A 171 11.21 -11.55 13.11
N GLN A 172 10.28 -12.47 12.83
CA GLN A 172 9.66 -13.26 13.89
C GLN A 172 10.78 -13.98 14.62
N PRO A 173 11.02 -13.67 15.90
CA PRO A 173 12.06 -14.35 16.64
C PRO A 173 11.77 -15.84 16.55
N SER A 174 12.68 -16.62 15.95
CA SER A 174 12.70 -18.06 16.17
C SER A 174 12.65 -18.20 17.67
N ARG A 175 11.57 -18.80 18.20
CA ARG A 175 11.31 -19.00 19.62
C ARG A 175 12.67 -19.19 20.28
N LEU A 176 13.14 -18.21 21.05
CA LEU A 176 14.44 -18.31 21.72
C LEU A 176 14.35 -19.62 22.49
N ASP A 177 15.13 -20.62 22.09
CA ASP A 177 15.27 -21.81 22.89
C ASP A 177 15.76 -21.30 24.25
N PRO A 178 15.10 -21.62 25.37
CA PRO A 178 15.44 -21.08 26.69
C PRO A 178 16.85 -21.44 27.20
N GLU A 179 17.69 -22.05 26.38
CA GLU A 179 19.05 -22.48 26.74
C GLU A 179 20.05 -22.02 25.67
N GLY A 180 20.69 -20.88 25.95
CA GLY A 180 21.78 -20.30 25.17
C GLY A 180 22.31 -19.04 25.82
#